data_AF-A0A1I8J0D7-F1
#
_entry.id   AF-A0A1I8J0D7-F1
#
_cell.length_a   1.000
_cell.length_b   1.000
_cell.length_c   1.000
_cell.angle_alpha   90.00
_cell.angle_beta   90.00
_cell.angle_gamma   90.00
#
_symmetry.space_group_name_H-M   'P 1'
#
loop_
_entity.id
_entity.type
_entity.pdbx_description
1 polymer ?
#
loop_
_entity_poly.entity_id
_entity_poly.type
_entity_poly.pdbx_seq_one_letter_code
_entity_poly.pdbx_strand_id
1 'polypeptide(L)'
;HFQSSDRLLVTFLDSDEGRRRLLEASPIRPATVEGFCKKLRCASCGMASISLVMRAQTGDQVTYAEDFIYDRLSDIKPLADLDQRGMTADDVAACLLRLGAASSVRRPGSADELRDLALTRLAQESSSIIANFHLKSLGFPSEWGHLSPVAAYHRDSDSLLIMDNDPKPNDPFWVTVQDLYESMRPADPESGLPRGLILAEF
;
A
#
# COMPACT_ATOMS: atom_id res chain seq x y z
N HIS A 1 24.30 -13.07 -23.14
CA HIS A 1 24.55 -11.79 -22.46
C HIS A 1 23.28 -11.37 -21.74
N PHE A 2 23.21 -11.55 -20.42
CA PHE A 2 22.22 -10.90 -19.56
C PHE A 2 23.03 -10.11 -18.53
N GLN A 3 23.19 -8.81 -18.78
CA GLN A 3 23.78 -7.86 -17.84
C GLN A 3 22.68 -6.90 -17.41
N SER A 4 22.14 -7.14 -16.22
CA SER A 4 21.73 -6.11 -15.26
C SER A 4 21.47 -6.87 -13.97
N SER A 5 22.36 -6.71 -12.99
CA SER A 5 21.99 -6.99 -11.61
C SER A 5 21.00 -5.89 -11.22
N ASP A 6 19.71 -6.12 -11.42
CA ASP A 6 18.67 -5.15 -11.05
C ASP A 6 18.74 -4.94 -9.53
N ARG A 7 19.37 -3.83 -9.15
CA ARG A 7 19.48 -3.40 -7.76
C ARG A 7 18.09 -2.97 -7.33
N LEU A 8 17.59 -3.53 -6.22
CA LEU A 8 16.36 -3.08 -5.59
C LEU A 8 16.41 -1.56 -5.36
N LEU A 9 15.34 -0.86 -5.73
CA LEU A 9 15.20 0.59 -5.56
C LEU A 9 14.62 0.98 -4.19
N VAL A 10 14.66 0.05 -3.23
CA VAL A 10 14.04 0.21 -1.91
C VAL A 10 15.07 0.07 -0.79
N THR A 11 14.73 0.63 0.37
CA THR A 11 15.47 0.45 1.62
C THR A 11 14.55 -0.22 2.63
N PHE A 12 14.80 -1.49 2.97
CA PHE A 12 13.95 -2.22 3.92
C PHE A 12 13.97 -1.58 5.30
N LEU A 13 12.82 -1.57 5.97
CA LEU A 13 12.63 -0.98 7.28
C LEU A 13 13.48 -1.65 8.36
N ASP A 14 13.77 -2.95 8.22
CA ASP A 14 14.53 -3.72 9.20
C ASP A 14 16.05 -3.44 9.18
N SER A 15 16.55 -2.77 8.12
CA SER A 15 17.93 -2.31 8.00
C SER A 15 18.23 -1.11 8.90
N ASP A 16 19.51 -0.88 9.23
CA ASP A 16 19.94 0.26 10.06
C ASP A 16 19.50 1.62 9.49
N GLU A 17 19.59 1.77 8.16
CA GLU A 17 19.11 2.96 7.45
C GLU A 17 17.58 3.08 7.54
N GLY A 18 16.86 1.99 7.28
CA GLY A 18 15.40 2.00 7.32
C GLY A 18 14.84 2.35 8.71
N ARG A 19 15.46 1.82 9.77
CA ARG A 19 15.11 2.15 11.15
C ARG A 19 15.42 3.61 11.47
N ARG A 20 16.56 4.15 11.01
CA ARG A 20 16.89 5.56 11.21
C ARG A 20 15.86 6.49 10.56
N ARG A 21 15.49 6.21 9.31
CA ARG A 21 14.45 6.97 8.61
C ARG A 21 13.13 6.97 9.36
N LEU A 22 12.74 5.87 9.99
CA LEU A 22 11.52 5.80 10.80
C LEU A 22 11.59 6.72 12.02
N LEU A 23 12.75 6.82 12.67
CA LEU A 23 12.95 7.73 13.82
C LEU A 23 12.90 9.21 13.41
N GLU A 24 13.29 9.52 12.17
CA GLU A 24 13.34 10.87 11.59
C GLU A 24 12.06 11.23 10.80
N ALA A 25 11.14 10.28 10.65
CA ALA A 25 9.99 10.41 9.77
C ALA A 25 8.97 11.44 10.28
N SER A 26 8.48 12.27 9.37
CA SER A 26 7.40 13.21 9.62
C SER A 26 6.77 13.67 8.30
N PRO A 27 5.45 13.56 8.11
CA PRO A 27 4.45 12.98 9.01
C PRO A 27 4.51 11.44 9.11
N ILE A 28 3.91 10.89 10.16
CA ILE A 28 3.81 9.45 10.45
C ILE A 28 2.41 9.07 10.92
N ARG A 29 2.00 7.83 10.64
CA ARG A 29 0.82 7.13 11.15
C ARG A 29 1.20 6.03 12.15
N PRO A 30 1.32 6.35 13.45
CA PRO A 30 1.76 5.38 14.46
C PRO A 30 0.88 4.13 14.48
N ALA A 31 -0.45 4.28 14.48
CA ALA A 31 -1.38 3.15 14.52
C ALA A 31 -1.24 2.21 13.31
N THR A 32 -0.88 2.73 12.13
CA THR A 32 -0.61 1.91 10.94
C THR A 32 0.73 1.19 11.04
N VAL A 33 1.76 1.83 11.60
CA VAL A 33 3.07 1.21 11.82
C VAL A 33 2.97 0.11 12.89
N GLU A 34 2.34 0.41 14.02
CA GLU A 34 2.19 -0.50 15.17
C GLU A 34 1.21 -1.65 14.90
N GLY A 35 0.14 -1.38 14.15
CA GLY A 35 -0.87 -2.37 13.78
C GLY A 35 -0.42 -3.36 12.71
N PHE A 36 0.80 -3.18 12.16
CA PHE A 36 1.33 -3.99 11.07
C PHE A 36 1.28 -5.49 11.37
N CYS A 37 0.73 -6.25 10.44
CA CYS A 37 0.74 -7.70 10.47
C CYS A 37 0.92 -8.27 9.05
N LYS A 38 1.47 -9.49 8.98
CA LYS A 38 1.60 -10.22 7.71
C LYS A 38 0.22 -10.66 7.23
N LYS A 39 0.01 -10.65 5.91
CA LYS A 39 -1.21 -11.13 5.26
C LYS A 39 -1.43 -12.62 5.54
N LEU A 40 -2.69 -13.04 5.59
CA LEU A 40 -3.06 -14.43 5.87
C LEU A 40 -3.01 -15.34 4.64
N ARG A 41 -3.16 -14.80 3.42
CA ARG A 41 -3.31 -15.60 2.18
C ARG A 41 -2.44 -15.10 1.03
N CYS A 42 -2.22 -15.97 0.03
CA CYS A 42 -1.65 -15.54 -1.25
C CYS A 42 -2.65 -14.61 -1.96
N ALA A 43 -2.17 -13.66 -2.76
CA ALA A 43 -3.00 -12.68 -3.49
C ALA A 43 -3.94 -11.79 -2.65
N SER A 44 -3.90 -11.85 -1.31
CA SER A 44 -4.76 -11.07 -0.42
C SER A 44 -4.21 -9.69 -0.01
N CYS A 45 -3.18 -9.18 -0.69
CA CYS A 45 -2.53 -7.93 -0.31
C CYS A 45 -3.51 -6.73 -0.21
N GLY A 46 -4.53 -6.69 -1.08
CA GLY A 46 -5.62 -5.71 -0.99
C GLY A 46 -6.45 -5.85 0.30
N MET A 47 -6.89 -7.06 0.64
CA MET A 47 -7.66 -7.34 1.86
C MET A 47 -6.85 -7.09 3.13
N ALA A 48 -5.60 -7.53 3.17
CA ALA A 48 -4.70 -7.26 4.29
C ALA A 48 -4.44 -5.75 4.45
N SER A 49 -4.33 -4.99 3.34
CA SER A 49 -4.22 -3.54 3.39
C SER A 49 -5.47 -2.87 3.95
N ILE A 50 -6.66 -3.31 3.52
CA ILE A 50 -7.96 -2.84 4.05
C ILE A 50 -8.05 -3.14 5.55
N SER A 51 -7.78 -4.39 5.95
CA SER A 51 -7.78 -4.81 7.36
C SER A 51 -6.89 -3.90 8.21
N LEU A 52 -5.65 -3.67 7.78
CA LEU A 52 -4.70 -2.83 8.51
C LEU A 52 -5.20 -1.38 8.66
N VAL A 53 -5.67 -0.73 7.59
CA VAL A 53 -6.13 0.67 7.70
C VAL A 53 -7.41 0.80 8.52
N MET A 54 -8.36 -0.14 8.40
CA MET A 54 -9.59 -0.13 9.20
C MET A 54 -9.30 -0.33 10.68
N ARG A 55 -8.41 -1.27 11.03
CA ARG A 55 -7.98 -1.53 12.42
C ARG A 55 -7.22 -0.35 13.01
N ALA A 56 -6.31 0.25 12.23
CA ALA A 56 -5.55 1.41 12.66
C ALA A 56 -6.47 2.62 12.95
N GLN A 57 -7.50 2.83 12.13
CA GLN A 57 -8.42 3.94 12.32
C GLN A 57 -9.41 3.71 13.47
N THR A 58 -10.03 2.53 13.52
CA THR A 58 -11.16 2.27 14.43
C THR A 58 -10.73 1.74 15.80
N GLY A 59 -9.51 1.22 15.90
CA GLY A 59 -9.04 0.47 17.07
C GLY A 59 -9.67 -0.93 17.20
N ASP A 60 -10.66 -1.29 16.39
CA ASP A 60 -11.35 -2.58 16.46
C ASP A 60 -10.55 -3.67 15.74
N GLN A 61 -9.83 -4.47 16.54
CA GLN A 61 -8.96 -5.53 16.05
C GLN A 61 -9.71 -6.80 15.62
N VAL A 62 -10.98 -6.97 16.03
CA VAL A 62 -11.74 -8.20 15.82
C VAL A 62 -12.60 -8.08 14.59
N THR A 63 -13.43 -7.03 14.50
CA THR A 63 -14.36 -6.82 13.39
C THR A 63 -13.67 -6.62 12.05
N TYR A 64 -12.44 -6.09 12.09
CA TYR A 64 -11.65 -5.76 10.90
C TYR A 64 -10.45 -6.68 10.71
N ALA A 65 -10.37 -7.80 11.41
CA ALA A 65 -9.39 -8.84 11.09
C ALA A 65 -9.64 -9.38 9.66
N GLU A 66 -8.56 -9.75 8.97
CA GLU A 66 -8.57 -10.09 7.54
C GLU A 66 -9.58 -11.21 7.22
N ASP A 67 -9.69 -12.22 8.08
CA ASP A 67 -10.65 -13.33 7.95
C ASP A 67 -12.12 -12.88 8.03
N PHE A 68 -12.44 -11.95 8.94
CA PHE A 68 -13.82 -11.45 9.12
C PHE A 68 -14.28 -10.49 8.03
N ILE A 69 -13.37 -9.72 7.41
CA ILE A 69 -13.76 -8.79 6.36
C ILE A 69 -14.04 -9.48 5.02
N TYR A 70 -13.51 -10.69 4.78
CA TYR A 70 -13.80 -11.42 3.54
C TYR A 70 -15.28 -11.65 3.32
N ASP A 71 -15.99 -12.16 4.32
CA ASP A 71 -17.42 -12.47 4.20
C ASP A 71 -18.23 -11.20 3.90
N ARG A 72 -17.83 -10.07 4.47
CA ARG A 72 -18.47 -8.75 4.31
C ARG A 72 -18.22 -8.10 2.95
N LEU A 73 -17.21 -8.55 2.22
CA LEU A 73 -16.72 -7.96 0.96
C LEU A 73 -16.84 -8.92 -0.23
N SER A 74 -17.36 -10.13 0.01
CA SER A 74 -17.47 -11.19 -0.99
C SER A 74 -18.38 -10.86 -2.17
N ASP A 75 -19.28 -9.89 -2.01
CA ASP A 75 -20.13 -9.32 -3.07
C ASP A 75 -19.37 -8.40 -4.03
N ILE A 76 -18.30 -7.76 -3.57
CA ILE A 76 -17.42 -6.90 -4.38
C ILE A 76 -16.32 -7.73 -5.03
N LYS A 77 -15.66 -8.59 -4.24
CA LYS A 77 -14.60 -9.47 -4.73
C LYS A 77 -14.75 -10.87 -4.14
N PRO A 78 -15.38 -11.81 -4.86
CA PRO A 78 -15.49 -13.19 -4.41
C PRO A 78 -14.11 -13.81 -4.16
N LEU A 79 -13.99 -14.67 -3.15
CA LEU A 79 -12.73 -15.34 -2.80
C LEU A 79 -12.07 -16.06 -3.98
N ALA A 80 -12.88 -16.72 -4.82
CA ALA A 80 -12.40 -17.44 -6.00
C ALA A 80 -11.70 -16.51 -7.02
N ASP A 81 -12.16 -15.26 -7.13
CA ASP A 81 -11.54 -14.27 -8.00
C ASP A 81 -10.33 -13.62 -7.35
N LEU A 82 -10.40 -13.34 -6.04
CA LEU A 82 -9.29 -12.79 -5.29
C LEU A 82 -8.06 -13.70 -5.33
N ASP A 83 -8.23 -15.00 -5.10
CA ASP A 83 -7.13 -15.97 -5.05
C ASP A 83 -6.39 -16.08 -6.40
N GLN A 84 -7.04 -15.73 -7.51
CA GLN A 84 -6.46 -15.81 -8.85
C GLN A 84 -5.94 -14.48 -9.38
N ARG A 85 -6.64 -13.38 -9.09
CA ARG A 85 -6.45 -12.08 -9.76
C ARG A 85 -6.13 -10.93 -8.80
N GLY A 86 -6.13 -11.17 -7.49
CA GLY A 86 -5.94 -10.11 -6.49
C GLY A 86 -7.07 -9.08 -6.58
N MET A 87 -6.77 -7.81 -6.25
CA MET A 87 -7.72 -6.70 -6.32
C MET A 87 -7.15 -5.56 -7.15
N THR A 88 -8.01 -4.88 -7.91
CA THR A 88 -7.66 -3.59 -8.53
C THR A 88 -7.72 -2.46 -7.50
N ALA A 89 -7.17 -1.29 -7.82
CA ALA A 89 -7.32 -0.10 -6.97
C ALA A 89 -8.80 0.29 -6.76
N ASP A 90 -9.63 0.10 -7.78
CA ASP A 90 -11.07 0.42 -7.73
C ASP A 90 -11.84 -0.60 -6.85
N ASP A 91 -11.47 -1.88 -6.89
CA ASP A 91 -12.01 -2.89 -5.96
C ASP A 91 -11.72 -2.52 -4.50
N VAL A 92 -10.48 -2.10 -4.21
CA VAL A 92 -10.08 -1.70 -2.84
C VAL A 92 -10.86 -0.48 -2.38
N ALA A 93 -11.02 0.53 -3.25
CA ALA A 93 -11.83 1.70 -2.94
C ALA A 93 -13.30 1.33 -2.65
N ALA A 94 -13.91 0.48 -3.47
CA ALA A 94 -15.27 0.00 -3.27
C ALA A 94 -15.43 -0.75 -1.94
N CYS A 95 -14.47 -1.60 -1.58
CA CYS A 95 -14.47 -2.30 -0.30
C CYS A 95 -14.37 -1.35 0.90
N LEU A 96 -13.51 -0.33 0.84
CA LEU A 96 -13.42 0.69 1.90
C LEU A 96 -14.73 1.46 2.05
N LEU A 97 -15.37 1.82 0.93
CA LEU A 97 -16.68 2.46 0.92
C LEU A 97 -17.75 1.58 1.58
N ARG A 98 -17.75 0.28 1.27
CA ARG A 98 -18.67 -0.71 1.85
C ARG A 98 -18.50 -0.86 3.37
N LEU A 99 -17.29 -0.64 3.87
CA LEU A 99 -16.95 -0.66 5.29
C LEU A 99 -17.18 0.67 6.00
N GLY A 100 -17.62 1.71 5.28
CA GLY A 100 -18.04 2.99 5.85
C GLY A 100 -17.03 4.14 5.72
N ALA A 101 -15.88 3.93 5.05
CA ALA A 101 -14.92 4.99 4.79
C ALA A 101 -15.26 5.73 3.48
N ALA A 102 -15.19 7.06 3.46
CA ALA A 102 -15.18 7.79 2.20
C ALA A 102 -13.88 7.47 1.46
N SER A 103 -13.97 6.91 0.24
CA SER A 103 -12.80 6.43 -0.49
C SER A 103 -12.73 6.96 -1.93
N SER A 104 -11.51 7.09 -2.45
CA SER A 104 -11.28 7.45 -3.86
C SER A 104 -9.94 6.93 -4.36
N VAL A 105 -9.84 6.70 -5.68
CA VAL A 105 -8.58 6.36 -6.35
C VAL A 105 -7.99 7.60 -6.99
N ARG A 106 -6.73 7.89 -6.67
CA ARG A 106 -5.94 8.97 -7.25
C ARG A 106 -4.82 8.38 -8.10
N ARG A 107 -5.00 8.49 -9.40
CA ARG A 107 -4.04 8.05 -10.42
C ARG A 107 -2.88 9.06 -10.53
N PRO A 108 -1.66 8.61 -10.86
CA PRO A 108 -0.48 9.47 -10.86
C PRO A 108 -0.56 10.52 -11.97
N GLY A 109 -0.42 11.80 -11.61
CA GLY A 109 -0.17 12.90 -12.55
C GLY A 109 1.33 13.18 -12.63
N SER A 110 1.91 13.70 -11.54
CA SER A 110 3.36 13.85 -11.37
C SER A 110 3.86 13.31 -10.01
N ALA A 111 5.18 13.15 -9.86
CA ALA A 111 5.80 12.79 -8.59
C ALA A 111 5.59 13.88 -7.52
N ASP A 112 5.57 15.16 -7.92
CA ASP A 112 5.33 16.28 -7.00
C ASP A 112 3.91 16.26 -6.45
N GLU A 113 2.92 16.04 -7.31
CA GLU A 113 1.52 15.88 -6.88
C GLU A 113 1.35 14.65 -5.97
N LEU A 114 2.07 13.56 -6.24
CA LEU A 114 2.06 12.36 -5.39
C LEU A 114 2.61 12.69 -3.99
N ARG A 115 3.72 13.44 -3.92
CA ARG A 115 4.33 13.88 -2.66
C ARG A 115 3.37 14.74 -1.86
N ASP A 116 2.85 15.80 -2.46
CA ASP A 116 1.98 16.77 -1.78
C ASP A 116 0.71 16.10 -1.28
N LEU A 117 0.14 15.21 -2.07
CA LEU A 117 -1.02 14.43 -1.67
C LEU A 117 -0.71 13.49 -0.50
N ALA A 118 0.41 12.76 -0.57
CA ALA A 118 0.82 11.84 0.49
C ALA A 118 1.09 12.59 1.81
N LEU A 119 1.81 13.72 1.76
CA LEU A 119 2.07 14.57 2.93
C LEU A 119 0.78 15.12 3.53
N THR A 120 -0.11 15.67 2.69
CA THR A 120 -1.39 16.21 3.14
C THR A 120 -2.21 15.14 3.84
N ARG A 121 -2.31 13.95 3.25
CA ARG A 121 -3.11 12.87 3.81
C ARG A 121 -2.48 12.32 5.07
N LEU A 122 -1.19 11.95 5.07
CA LEU A 122 -0.47 11.47 6.27
C LEU A 122 -0.55 12.42 7.47
N ALA A 123 -0.77 13.73 7.27
CA ALA A 123 -0.97 14.69 8.37
C ALA A 123 -2.39 14.68 8.98
N GLN A 124 -3.40 14.14 8.30
CA GLN A 124 -4.81 14.17 8.73
C GLN A 124 -5.23 12.91 9.49
N GLU A 125 -5.34 12.91 10.81
CA GLU A 125 -5.63 11.70 11.63
C GLU A 125 -6.82 10.84 11.16
N SER A 126 -7.81 11.43 10.51
CA SER A 126 -8.98 10.74 9.95
C SER A 126 -8.73 10.08 8.58
N SER A 127 -7.48 10.02 8.09
CA SER A 127 -7.20 9.50 6.75
C SER A 127 -6.14 8.41 6.69
N SER A 128 -6.31 7.53 5.72
CA SER A 128 -5.36 6.46 5.39
C SER A 128 -5.08 6.44 3.89
N ILE A 129 -3.90 5.91 3.54
CA ILE A 129 -3.44 5.79 2.15
C ILE A 129 -3.04 4.34 1.92
N ILE A 130 -3.50 3.75 0.82
CA ILE A 130 -3.01 2.48 0.29
C ILE A 130 -2.40 2.76 -1.08
N ALA A 131 -1.15 2.36 -1.29
CA ALA A 131 -0.50 2.46 -2.58
C ALA A 131 -0.76 1.20 -3.40
N ASN A 132 -1.10 1.37 -4.67
CA ASN A 132 -1.11 0.32 -5.68
C ASN A 132 0.04 0.57 -6.66
N PHE A 133 0.97 -0.36 -6.79
CA PHE A 133 2.20 -0.19 -7.58
C PHE A 133 2.66 -1.49 -8.24
N HIS A 134 3.59 -1.40 -9.17
CA HIS A 134 4.17 -2.53 -9.90
C HIS A 134 5.54 -2.92 -9.32
N LEU A 135 5.67 -4.15 -8.82
CA LEU A 135 6.86 -4.60 -8.09
C LEU A 135 8.13 -4.57 -8.94
N LYS A 136 8.07 -5.03 -10.19
CA LYS A 136 9.24 -5.02 -11.07
C LYS A 136 9.75 -3.61 -11.41
N SER A 137 8.88 -2.61 -11.39
CA SER A 137 9.35 -1.22 -11.55
C SER A 137 10.25 -0.76 -10.39
N LEU A 138 10.19 -1.43 -9.23
CA LEU A 138 11.05 -1.18 -8.07
C LEU A 138 12.25 -2.15 -7.99
N GLY A 139 12.48 -2.95 -9.03
CA GLY A 139 13.59 -3.91 -9.11
C GLY A 139 13.31 -5.27 -8.47
N PHE A 140 12.07 -5.53 -8.01
CA PHE A 140 11.70 -6.87 -7.55
C PHE A 140 11.54 -7.83 -8.75
N PRO A 141 11.79 -9.15 -8.58
CA PRO A 141 11.67 -10.13 -9.67
C PRO A 141 10.22 -10.43 -10.09
N SER A 142 9.22 -9.83 -9.42
CA SER A 142 7.80 -10.10 -9.62
C SER A 142 7.16 -9.13 -10.63
N GLU A 143 6.49 -9.67 -11.65
CA GLU A 143 5.71 -8.89 -12.63
C GLU A 143 4.34 -8.41 -12.08
N TRP A 144 4.01 -8.76 -10.83
CA TRP A 144 2.70 -8.49 -10.26
C TRP A 144 2.55 -7.04 -9.78
N GLY A 145 1.31 -6.56 -9.80
CA GLY A 145 0.92 -5.41 -9.01
C GLY A 145 0.89 -5.77 -7.52
N HIS A 146 1.00 -4.76 -6.68
CA HIS A 146 0.90 -4.90 -5.24
C HIS A 146 0.11 -3.77 -4.60
N LEU A 147 -0.42 -4.05 -3.40
CA LEU A 147 -1.25 -3.15 -2.61
C LEU A 147 -0.73 -3.15 -1.18
N SER A 148 -0.40 -1.98 -0.63
CA SER A 148 0.10 -1.85 0.73
C SER A 148 -0.15 -0.46 1.31
N PRO A 149 -0.43 -0.32 2.61
CA PRO A 149 -0.61 0.98 3.24
C PRO A 149 0.66 1.83 3.21
N VAL A 150 0.49 3.15 3.11
CA VAL A 150 1.58 4.13 3.28
C VAL A 150 1.48 4.69 4.69
N ALA A 151 2.56 4.62 5.46
CA ALA A 151 2.50 4.95 6.89
C ALA A 151 3.35 6.15 7.30
N ALA A 152 4.37 6.53 6.52
CA ALA A 152 5.26 7.62 6.92
C ALA A 152 5.95 8.25 5.72
N TYR A 153 6.48 9.46 5.93
CA TYR A 153 7.35 10.16 5.00
C TYR A 153 8.67 10.53 5.68
N HIS A 154 9.77 10.35 4.96
CA HIS A 154 11.10 10.75 5.38
C HIS A 154 11.64 11.82 4.42
N ARG A 155 11.93 13.01 4.96
CA ARG A 155 12.25 14.22 4.19
C ARG A 155 13.57 14.11 3.45
N ASP A 156 14.64 13.69 4.12
CA ASP A 156 16.00 13.81 3.58
C ASP A 156 16.25 12.86 2.40
N SER A 157 15.56 11.72 2.38
CA SER A 157 15.60 10.78 1.26
C SER A 157 14.39 10.87 0.33
N ASP A 158 13.50 11.85 0.55
CA ASP A 158 12.24 12.01 -0.19
C ASP A 158 11.50 10.68 -0.42
N SER A 159 11.26 9.95 0.67
CA SER A 159 10.75 8.57 0.59
C SER A 159 9.55 8.32 1.48
N LEU A 160 8.67 7.46 1.00
CA LEU A 160 7.48 6.98 1.71
C LEU A 160 7.75 5.58 2.26
N LEU A 161 7.22 5.31 3.46
CA LEU A 161 7.22 3.99 4.08
C LEU A 161 6.00 3.21 3.63
N ILE A 162 6.25 2.11 2.91
CA ILE A 162 5.24 1.14 2.47
C ILE A 162 5.19 0.01 3.50
N MET A 163 4.02 -0.21 4.10
CA MET A 163 3.77 -1.26 5.09
C MET A 163 3.39 -2.57 4.39
N ASP A 164 4.36 -3.12 3.66
CA ASP A 164 4.16 -4.31 2.86
C ASP A 164 3.99 -5.57 3.73
N ASN A 165 2.92 -6.31 3.46
CA ASN A 165 2.37 -7.39 4.28
C ASN A 165 2.78 -8.81 3.83
N ASP A 166 3.71 -8.98 2.88
CA ASP A 166 4.10 -10.31 2.41
C ASP A 166 5.21 -10.95 3.28
N PRO A 167 5.20 -12.27 3.52
CA PRO A 167 6.22 -12.95 4.31
C PRO A 167 7.71 -12.84 3.89
N LYS A 168 8.08 -12.45 2.65
CA LYS A 168 9.43 -12.03 2.12
C LYS A 168 9.45 -12.04 0.57
N PRO A 169 10.46 -11.45 -0.12
CA PRO A 169 10.80 -10.01 -0.20
C PRO A 169 9.56 -9.19 -0.53
N ASN A 170 9.25 -8.23 0.36
CA ASN A 170 8.02 -7.43 0.51
C ASN A 170 7.79 -7.15 2.04
N ASP A 171 8.87 -7.10 2.85
CA ASP A 171 8.78 -6.56 4.22
C ASP A 171 8.64 -5.03 4.11
N PRO A 172 8.13 -4.32 5.13
CA PRO A 172 7.99 -2.87 5.04
C PRO A 172 9.27 -2.20 4.56
N PHE A 173 9.15 -1.26 3.62
CA PHE A 173 10.29 -0.64 2.97
C PHE A 173 10.05 0.83 2.66
N TRP A 174 11.15 1.56 2.60
CA TRP A 174 11.20 2.91 2.09
C TRP A 174 11.44 2.91 0.59
N VAL A 175 10.67 3.71 -0.14
CA VAL A 175 10.81 3.94 -1.58
C VAL A 175 10.75 5.43 -1.85
N THR A 176 11.58 5.95 -2.75
CA THR A 176 11.52 7.38 -3.11
C THR A 176 10.17 7.71 -3.73
N VAL A 177 9.70 8.94 -3.57
CA VAL A 177 8.45 9.39 -4.21
C VAL A 177 8.54 9.20 -5.73
N GLN A 178 9.70 9.50 -6.32
CA GLN A 178 9.92 9.33 -7.76
C GLN A 178 9.78 7.87 -8.20
N ASP A 179 10.44 6.94 -7.50
CA ASP A 179 10.38 5.52 -7.85
C ASP A 179 8.96 4.95 -7.63
N LEU A 180 8.28 5.38 -6.57
CA LEU A 180 6.89 5.00 -6.32
C LEU A 180 5.98 5.54 -7.44
N TYR A 181 6.14 6.79 -7.84
CA TYR A 181 5.40 7.37 -8.97
C TYR A 181 5.62 6.55 -10.25
N GLU A 182 6.86 6.23 -10.61
CA GLU A 182 7.17 5.43 -11.81
C GLU A 182 6.57 4.02 -11.71
N SER A 183 6.53 3.43 -10.51
CA SER A 183 5.91 2.12 -10.29
C SER A 183 4.38 2.12 -10.40
N MET A 184 3.72 3.28 -10.35
CA MET A 184 2.26 3.41 -10.52
C MET A 184 1.83 3.57 -11.97
N ARG A 185 2.76 3.96 -12.87
CA ARG A 185 2.45 4.27 -14.27
C ARG A 185 2.06 3.08 -15.14
N PRO A 186 2.68 1.89 -15.01
CA PRO A 186 2.26 0.73 -15.79
C PRO A 186 0.77 0.44 -15.55
N ALA A 187 0.03 0.15 -16.62
CA ALA A 187 -1.36 -0.24 -16.51
C ALA A 187 -1.49 -1.55 -15.70
N ASP A 188 -2.54 -1.63 -14.90
CA ASP A 188 -2.99 -2.88 -14.32
C ASP A 188 -3.69 -3.70 -15.42
N PRO A 189 -3.27 -4.95 -15.68
CA PRO A 189 -3.86 -5.78 -16.72
C PRO A 189 -5.35 -6.09 -16.49
N GLU A 190 -5.85 -6.09 -15.25
CA GLU A 190 -7.25 -6.39 -14.95
C GLU A 190 -8.15 -5.17 -15.23
N SER A 191 -7.73 -3.96 -14.85
CA SER A 191 -8.54 -2.75 -15.04
C SER A 191 -8.27 -2.02 -16.37
N GLY A 192 -7.12 -2.28 -17.01
CA GLY A 192 -6.66 -1.55 -18.18
C GLY A 192 -6.23 -0.11 -17.88
N LEU A 193 -6.14 0.28 -16.61
CA LEU A 193 -5.85 1.64 -16.19
C LEU A 193 -4.54 1.72 -15.38
N PRO A 194 -3.91 2.91 -15.27
CA PRO A 194 -2.78 3.10 -14.36
C PRO A 194 -3.15 2.74 -12.91
N ARG A 195 -2.14 2.37 -12.11
CA ARG A 195 -2.30 2.17 -10.66
C ARG A 195 -2.34 3.53 -9.95
N GLY A 196 -2.08 3.60 -8.65
CA GLY A 196 -2.09 4.89 -7.93
C GLY A 196 -2.28 4.77 -6.42
N LEU A 197 -2.74 5.85 -5.80
CA LEU A 197 -3.10 5.88 -4.38
C LEU A 197 -4.60 5.68 -4.20
N ILE A 198 -4.98 4.80 -3.27
CA ILE A 198 -6.33 4.72 -2.73
C ILE A 198 -6.33 5.54 -1.44
N LEU A 199 -7.19 6.55 -1.39
CA LEU A 199 -7.36 7.41 -0.23
C LEU A 199 -8.63 6.99 0.51
N ALA A 200 -8.54 6.86 1.83
CA ALA A 200 -9.68 6.63 2.71
C ALA A 200 -9.77 7.73 3.76
N GLU A 201 -10.99 8.15 4.06
CA GLU A 201 -11.32 9.14 5.08
C GLU A 201 -12.48 8.60 5.94
N PHE A 202 -12.39 8.77 7.26
CA PHE A 202 -13.22 8.10 8.26
C PHE A 202 -13.92 9.08 9.19
#